data_AF-I4C5Z7-F1
#
_entry.id   AF-I4C5Z7-F1
#
_cell.length_a   1.000
_cell.length_b   1.000
_cell.length_c   1.000
_cell.angle_alpha   90.00
_cell.angle_beta   90.00
_cell.angle_gamma   90.00
#
_symmetry.space_group_name_H-M   'P 1'
#
loop_
_entity.id
_entity.type
_entity.pdbx_description
1 polymer ?
#
loop_
_entity_poly.entity_id
_entity_poly.type
_entity_poly.pdbx_seq_one_letter_code
_entity_poly.pdbx_strand_id
1 'polypeptide(L)'
;MTDDAAHDPKYSTFVKRLVSFKKRKTNGQKAETDEQFCDRLGISISRFRSWLYKGTEPDIPSLLHLSETLDVSPDWLYLGRGHSVEYLRDEGLRVTRIPREPLEIVEEIEAEEAARETEPHKKRRKIS
;
A
#
# COMPACT_ATOMS: atom_id res chain seq x y z
N MET A 1 1.11 26.18 11.01
CA MET A 1 0.00 25.20 10.99
C MET A 1 0.48 24.01 11.78
N THR A 2 -0.06 23.81 12.97
CA THR A 2 0.35 22.73 13.87
C THR A 2 -0.07 21.39 13.29
N ASP A 3 0.85 20.45 13.36
CA ASP A 3 0.76 19.06 12.97
C ASP A 3 -0.20 18.31 13.93
N ASP A 4 -1.44 18.80 14.08
CA ASP A 4 -2.43 18.25 15.03
C ASP A 4 -2.78 16.80 14.66
N ALA A 5 -2.62 16.46 13.38
CA ALA A 5 -2.71 15.11 12.86
C ALA A 5 -1.56 14.20 13.32
N ALA A 6 -0.34 14.72 13.50
CA ALA A 6 0.80 13.96 14.03
C ALA A 6 0.62 13.56 15.51
N HIS A 7 -0.25 14.27 16.25
CA HIS A 7 -0.53 14.00 17.66
C HIS A 7 -1.73 13.08 17.88
N ASP A 8 -2.27 12.49 16.82
CA ASP A 8 -3.40 11.60 16.95
C ASP A 8 -3.04 10.33 17.77
N PRO A 9 -3.74 10.05 18.89
CA PRO A 9 -3.42 8.90 19.75
C PRO A 9 -3.58 7.55 19.05
N LYS A 10 -4.43 7.45 18.02
CA LYS A 10 -4.65 6.24 17.21
C LYS A 10 -3.47 5.99 16.27
N TYR A 11 -2.71 7.00 15.90
CA TYR A 11 -1.57 6.90 14.96
C TYR A 11 -0.26 7.37 15.56
N SER A 12 -0.13 7.39 16.88
CA SER A 12 1.01 7.99 17.59
C SER A 12 2.33 7.22 17.45
N THR A 13 2.30 5.96 17.01
CA THR A 13 3.50 5.12 16.85
C THR A 13 3.46 4.35 15.54
N PHE A 14 4.63 3.91 15.07
CA PHE A 14 4.78 3.02 13.92
C PHE A 14 3.84 1.81 14.02
N VAL A 15 3.84 1.12 15.16
CA VAL A 15 3.02 -0.07 15.40
C VAL A 15 1.53 0.25 15.28
N LYS A 16 1.08 1.37 15.86
CA LYS A 16 -0.32 1.77 15.77
C LYS A 16 -0.74 2.09 14.33
N ARG A 17 0.14 2.74 13.56
CA ARG A 17 -0.07 2.99 12.12
C ARG A 17 -0.11 1.69 11.34
N LEU A 18 0.83 0.78 11.56
CA LEU A 18 0.85 -0.54 10.91
C LEU A 18 -0.41 -1.35 11.22
N VAL A 19 -0.79 -1.47 12.49
CA VAL A 19 -1.98 -2.24 12.92
C VAL A 19 -3.28 -1.60 12.41
N SER A 20 -3.29 -0.31 12.06
CA SER A 20 -4.48 0.33 11.49
C SER A 20 -4.92 -0.25 10.13
N PHE A 21 -4.00 -0.90 9.40
CA PHE A 21 -4.27 -1.60 8.14
C PHE A 21 -4.79 -3.02 8.33
N LYS A 22 -4.85 -3.52 9.56
CA LYS A 22 -5.39 -4.84 9.87
C LYS A 22 -6.90 -4.83 9.69
N LYS A 23 -7.43 -5.76 8.90
CA LYS A 23 -8.87 -5.78 8.57
C LYS A 23 -9.69 -6.02 9.84
N ARG A 24 -10.63 -5.11 10.09
CA ARG A 24 -11.56 -5.19 11.22
C ARG A 24 -12.70 -6.14 10.91
N LYS A 25 -13.33 -6.66 11.96
CA LYS A 25 -14.55 -7.46 11.85
C LYS A 25 -15.66 -6.64 11.19
N THR A 26 -16.13 -7.07 10.03
CA THR A 26 -17.27 -6.45 9.32
C THR A 26 -18.33 -7.51 9.03
N ASN A 27 -19.61 -7.20 9.29
CA ASN A 27 -20.82 -8.01 9.03
C ASN A 27 -20.58 -9.47 8.58
N GLY A 28 -20.37 -10.37 9.54
CA GLY A 28 -20.25 -11.82 9.31
C GLY A 28 -18.83 -12.32 9.05
N GLN A 29 -17.85 -11.45 8.76
CA GLN A 29 -16.45 -11.83 8.60
C GLN A 29 -15.70 -11.74 9.92
N LYS A 30 -14.76 -12.66 10.15
CA LYS A 30 -13.84 -12.60 11.30
C LYS A 30 -12.79 -11.51 11.07
N ALA A 31 -12.31 -10.90 12.15
CA ALA A 31 -11.14 -10.03 12.07
C ALA A 31 -9.93 -10.83 11.57
N GLU A 32 -9.05 -10.16 10.84
CA GLU A 32 -7.78 -10.73 10.39
C GLU A 32 -6.98 -11.19 11.62
N THR A 33 -6.36 -12.37 11.59
CA THR A 33 -5.41 -12.78 12.65
C THR A 33 -4.06 -12.10 12.44
N ASP A 34 -3.15 -12.20 13.43
CA ASP A 34 -1.79 -11.68 13.24
C ASP A 34 -1.06 -12.45 12.15
N GLU A 35 -1.25 -13.77 12.09
CA GLU A 35 -0.70 -14.64 11.06
C GLU A 35 -1.17 -14.20 9.67
N GLN A 36 -2.49 -14.05 9.47
CA GLN A 36 -3.05 -13.61 8.18
C GLN A 36 -2.57 -12.22 7.76
N PHE A 37 -2.45 -11.31 8.72
CA PHE A 37 -1.93 -9.96 8.49
C PHE A 37 -0.46 -10.00 8.07
N CYS A 38 0.36 -10.82 8.74
CA CYS A 38 1.77 -10.99 8.40
C CYS A 38 1.97 -11.67 7.04
N ASP A 39 1.18 -12.71 6.75
CA ASP A 39 1.21 -13.43 5.47
C ASP A 39 0.88 -12.48 4.31
N ARG A 40 -0.15 -11.64 4.47
CA ARG A 40 -0.52 -10.62 3.47
C ARG A 40 0.58 -9.59 3.24
N LEU A 41 1.33 -9.25 4.28
CA LEU A 41 2.43 -8.29 4.21
C LEU A 41 3.77 -8.94 3.84
N GLY A 42 3.85 -10.26 3.70
CA GLY A 42 5.11 -10.96 3.43
C GLY A 42 6.14 -10.83 4.54
N ILE A 43 5.72 -10.67 5.80
CA ILE A 43 6.63 -10.54 6.96
C ILE A 43 6.52 -11.72 7.92
N SER A 44 7.58 -11.98 8.67
CA SER A 44 7.55 -12.99 9.75
C SER A 44 6.69 -12.52 10.93
N ILE A 45 5.84 -13.40 11.45
CA ILE A 45 5.07 -13.14 12.68
C ILE A 45 5.96 -12.83 13.88
N SER A 46 7.14 -13.45 13.99
CA SER A 46 8.10 -13.20 15.06
C SER A 46 8.65 -11.77 15.02
N ARG A 47 8.87 -11.25 13.80
CA ARG A 47 9.31 -9.87 13.57
C ARG A 47 8.19 -8.91 13.93
N PHE A 48 6.98 -9.15 13.44
CA PHE A 48 5.80 -8.37 13.77
C PHE A 48 5.54 -8.28 15.29
N ARG A 49 5.58 -9.42 15.99
CA ARG A 49 5.43 -9.47 17.46
C ARG A 49 6.54 -8.77 18.21
N SER A 50 7.76 -8.73 17.68
CA SER A 50 8.86 -7.97 18.27
C SER A 50 8.58 -6.46 18.21
N TRP A 51 8.11 -5.97 17.06
CA TRP A 51 7.65 -4.58 16.95
C TRP A 51 6.49 -4.28 17.92
N LEU A 52 5.50 -5.18 17.98
CA LEU A 52 4.28 -4.97 18.78
C LEU A 52 4.52 -4.98 20.30
N TYR A 53 5.31 -5.93 20.80
CA TYR A 53 5.41 -6.18 22.25
C TYR A 53 6.76 -5.84 22.86
N LYS A 54 7.84 -5.86 22.07
CA LYS A 54 9.20 -5.60 22.56
C LYS A 54 9.67 -4.17 22.28
N GLY A 55 8.83 -3.37 21.59
CA GLY A 55 9.17 -2.00 21.21
C GLY A 55 10.38 -1.92 20.26
N THR A 56 10.66 -2.99 19.52
CA THR A 56 11.77 -3.00 18.56
C THR A 56 11.40 -2.14 17.37
N GLU A 57 12.33 -1.34 16.87
CA GLU A 57 12.12 -0.56 15.65
C GLU A 57 12.22 -1.46 14.39
N PRO A 58 11.45 -1.17 13.32
CA PRO A 58 11.67 -1.79 12.03
C PRO A 58 13.02 -1.35 11.47
N ASP A 59 13.73 -2.28 10.82
CA ASP A 59 14.86 -1.94 9.97
C ASP A 59 14.39 -1.27 8.68
N ILE A 60 15.28 -0.49 8.06
CA ILE A 60 14.97 0.27 6.83
C ILE A 60 14.39 -0.64 5.73
N PRO A 61 14.93 -1.84 5.44
CA PRO A 61 14.36 -2.71 4.43
C PRO A 61 12.93 -3.16 4.75
N SER A 62 12.64 -3.53 6.01
CA SER A 62 11.26 -3.88 6.38
C SER A 62 10.34 -2.68 6.28
N LEU A 63 10.80 -1.48 6.64
CA LEU A 63 10.00 -0.26 6.53
C LEU A 63 9.62 0.02 5.06
N LEU A 64 10.59 -0.03 4.14
CA LEU A 64 10.36 0.20 2.71
C LEU A 64 9.40 -0.85 2.11
N HIS A 65 9.63 -2.12 2.39
CA HIS A 65 8.76 -3.20 1.97
C HIS A 65 7.32 -3.02 2.46
N LEU A 66 7.15 -2.61 3.73
CA LEU A 66 5.84 -2.34 4.31
C LEU A 66 5.17 -1.12 3.67
N SER A 67 5.90 -0.04 3.41
CA SER A 67 5.36 1.16 2.76
C SER A 67 4.86 0.87 1.35
N GLU A 68 5.63 0.12 0.57
CA GLU A 68 5.25 -0.30 -0.79
C GLU A 68 4.01 -1.20 -0.76
N THR A 69 4.01 -2.22 0.11
CA THR A 69 2.89 -3.16 0.22
C THR A 69 1.59 -2.50 0.68
N LEU A 70 1.70 -1.42 1.48
CA LEU A 70 0.56 -0.68 2.02
C LEU A 70 0.16 0.55 1.19
N ASP A 71 0.90 0.88 0.13
CA ASP A 71 0.71 2.08 -0.68
C ASP A 71 0.71 3.36 0.16
N VAL A 72 1.73 3.53 1.01
CA VAL A 72 1.89 4.69 1.90
C VAL A 72 3.33 5.21 1.92
N SER A 73 3.51 6.47 2.26
CA SER A 73 4.85 7.02 2.45
C SER A 73 5.59 6.37 3.64
N PRO A 74 6.88 6.00 3.50
CA PRO A 74 7.68 5.46 4.61
C PRO A 74 7.85 6.47 5.75
N ASP A 75 7.92 7.77 5.43
CA ASP A 75 7.99 8.84 6.43
C ASP A 75 6.72 8.91 7.28
N TRP A 76 5.55 8.70 6.65
CA TRP A 76 4.31 8.61 7.38
C TRP A 76 4.25 7.35 8.24
N LEU A 77 4.63 6.19 7.68
CA LEU A 77 4.57 4.94 8.41
C LEU A 77 5.50 4.96 9.64
N TYR A 78 6.72 5.48 9.49
CA TYR A 78 7.72 5.52 10.55
C TYR A 78 7.57 6.69 11.52
N LEU A 79 7.36 7.91 11.01
CA LEU A 79 7.35 9.14 11.83
C LEU A 79 5.95 9.75 12.00
N GLY A 80 4.97 9.36 11.19
CA GLY A 80 3.64 9.97 11.17
C GLY A 80 3.56 11.30 10.42
N ARG A 81 4.59 11.67 9.66
CA ARG A 81 4.67 12.93 8.91
C ARG A 81 3.72 12.93 7.71
N GLY A 82 3.24 14.11 7.33
CA GLY A 82 2.36 14.27 6.16
C GLY A 82 0.92 13.78 6.36
N HIS A 83 0.59 13.32 7.56
CA HIS A 83 -0.78 13.04 7.98
C HIS A 83 -1.54 14.36 8.08
N SER A 84 -2.75 14.43 7.52
CA SER A 84 -3.69 15.51 7.81
C SER A 84 -5.04 14.96 8.28
N VAL A 85 -5.64 15.67 9.23
CA VAL A 85 -6.97 15.38 9.77
C VAL A 85 -7.87 16.55 9.43
N GLU A 86 -8.96 16.27 8.73
CA GLU A 86 -10.00 17.24 8.45
C GLU A 86 -11.25 16.88 9.25
N TYR A 87 -11.73 17.83 10.05
CA TYR A 87 -13.01 17.71 10.74
C TYR A 87 -14.10 18.25 9.81
N LEU A 88 -15.04 17.39 9.41
CA LEU A 88 -16.23 17.84 8.68
C LEU A 88 -17.21 18.45 9.69
N ARG A 89 -17.80 19.58 9.28
CA ARG A 89 -18.64 20.49 10.09
C ARG A 89 -19.61 19.74 11.02
N ASP A 90 -19.68 20.24 12.25
CA ASP A 90 -20.73 20.07 13.28
C ASP A 90 -21.18 18.65 13.70
N GLU A 91 -20.74 17.59 13.02
CA GLU A 91 -21.17 16.20 13.30
C GLU A 91 -20.10 15.36 14.01
N GLY A 92 -18.95 15.94 14.35
CA GLY A 92 -17.82 15.20 14.94
C GLY A 92 -17.20 14.17 14.00
N LEU A 93 -17.51 14.25 12.70
CA LEU A 93 -16.97 13.37 11.67
C LEU A 93 -15.53 13.79 11.34
N ARG A 94 -14.61 12.83 11.40
CA ARG A 94 -13.19 13.06 11.16
C ARG A 94 -12.70 12.27 9.96
N VAL A 95 -12.17 12.97 8.96
CA VAL A 95 -11.50 12.36 7.81
C VAL A 95 -9.99 12.39 8.05
N THR A 96 -9.36 11.22 7.89
CA THR A 96 -7.91 11.06 7.97
C THR A 96 -7.35 10.88 6.57
N ARG A 97 -6.47 11.77 6.13
CA ARG A 97 -5.74 11.63 4.86
C ARG A 97 -4.35 11.06 5.15
N ILE A 98 -4.10 9.86 4.62
CA ILE A 98 -2.82 9.17 4.69
C ILE A 98 -2.07 9.45 3.39
N PRO A 99 -0.83 9.99 3.43
CA PRO A 99 -0.05 10.25 2.23
C PRO A 99 0.35 8.91 1.58
N ARG A 100 0.10 8.83 0.28
CA ARG A 100 0.44 7.69 -0.56
C ARG A 100 1.68 7.98 -1.39
N GLU A 101 2.39 6.94 -1.77
CA GLU A 101 3.44 7.07 -2.78
C GLU A 101 2.78 7.36 -4.14
N PRO A 102 3.38 8.21 -4.99
CA PRO A 102 2.91 8.39 -6.35
C PRO A 102 3.05 7.06 -7.11
N LEU A 103 1.94 6.52 -7.62
CA LEU A 103 1.98 5.35 -8.49
C LEU A 103 2.72 5.74 -9.78
N GLU A 104 3.86 5.10 -10.05
CA GLU A 104 4.46 5.16 -11.38
C GLU A 104 3.54 4.43 -12.35
N ILE A 105 2.90 5.18 -13.25
CA ILE A 105 2.10 4.59 -14.34
C ILE A 105 3.10 4.02 -15.34
N VAL A 106 3.30 2.71 -15.31
CA VAL A 106 4.09 2.03 -16.34
C VAL A 106 3.19 1.88 -17.56
N GLU A 107 3.35 2.78 -18.55
CA GLU A 107 2.71 2.63 -19.86
C GLU A 107 3.35 1.44 -20.59
N GLU A 108 2.77 0.26 -20.40
CA GLU A 108 3.11 -0.95 -21.16
C GLU A 108 2.47 -0.84 -22.55
N ILE A 109 3.13 -0.10 -23.46
CA ILE A 109 2.70 0.01 -24.86
C ILE A 109 3.05 -1.30 -25.56
N GLU A 110 2.07 -2.18 -25.70
CA GLU A 110 2.18 -3.45 -26.45
C GLU A 110 2.54 -3.16 -27.92
N ALA A 111 3.77 -3.52 -28.31
CA ALA A 111 4.27 -3.43 -29.67
C ALA A 111 3.72 -4.56 -30.58
N GLU A 112 2.39 -4.74 -30.62
CA GLU A 112 1.74 -5.81 -31.40
C GLU A 112 1.52 -5.45 -32.89
N GLU A 113 1.74 -4.19 -33.30
CA GLU A 113 1.41 -3.74 -34.68
C GLU A 113 2.51 -4.02 -35.74
N ALA A 114 3.74 -4.37 -35.36
CA ALA A 114 4.84 -4.50 -36.35
C ALA A 114 4.86 -5.83 -37.14
N ALA A 115 4.01 -6.81 -36.80
CA ALA A 115 4.04 -8.15 -37.42
C ALA A 115 3.05 -8.36 -38.58
N ARG A 116 2.22 -7.38 -38.94
CA ARG A 116 1.16 -7.56 -39.97
C ARG A 116 1.52 -7.08 -41.39
N GLU A 117 2.67 -6.46 -41.63
CA GLU A 117 2.99 -5.87 -42.95
C GLU A 117 3.99 -6.67 -43.82
N THR A 118 4.45 -7.85 -43.42
CA THR A 118 5.52 -8.56 -44.17
C THR A 118 5.12 -9.86 -44.89
N GLU A 119 3.84 -10.10 -45.19
CA GLU A 119 3.46 -11.19 -46.12
C GLU A 119 3.32 -10.71 -47.58
N PRO A 120 4.30 -10.97 -48.47
CA PRO A 120 4.13 -10.72 -49.89
C PRO A 120 3.19 -11.74 -50.55
N HIS A 121 2.17 -11.21 -51.23
CA HIS A 121 1.20 -11.91 -52.08
C HIS A 121 1.79 -13.03 -52.94
N LYS A 122 1.35 -14.28 -52.68
CA LYS A 122 1.50 -15.43 -53.59
C LYS A 122 0.80 -15.15 -54.93
N LYS A 123 1.55 -14.77 -55.96
CA LYS A 123 1.07 -14.75 -57.35
C LYS A 123 0.81 -16.18 -57.83
N ARG A 124 -0.48 -16.52 -58.00
CA ARG A 124 -0.93 -17.66 -58.79
C ARG A 124 -0.48 -17.47 -60.25
N ARG A 125 0.28 -18.40 -60.82
CA ARG A 125 0.41 -18.57 -62.27
C ARG A 125 -0.18 -19.93 -62.69
N LYS A 126 -1.04 -19.84 -63.69
CA LYS A 126 -1.88 -20.89 -64.26
C LYS A 126 -1.04 -21.90 -65.03
N ILE A 127 -1.46 -23.16 -64.95
CA ILE A 127 -1.07 -24.25 -65.84
C ILE A 127 -1.81 -24.06 -67.17
N SER A 128 -1.08 -24.00 -68.28
CA SER A 128 -1.50 -24.49 -69.59
C SER A 128 -0.27 -24.71 -70.47
#